data_AF-A0A2I0WE80-F1
#
_entry.id   AF-A0A2I0WE80-F1
#
_cell.length_a   1.000
_cell.length_b   1.000
_cell.length_c   1.000
_cell.angle_alpha   90.00
_cell.angle_beta   90.00
_cell.angle_gamma   90.00
#
_symmetry.space_group_name_H-M   'P 1'
#
loop_
_entity.id
_entity.type
_entity.pdbx_description
1 polymer ?
#
loop_
_entity_poly.entity_id
_entity_poly.type
_entity_poly.pdbx_seq_one_letter_code
_entity_poly.pdbx_strand_id
1 'polypeptide(L)'
;MRASSSKQAWEILQEEFQGNSKIRTIKLQALRRELENLKMKETENTKEYCSRIITMVNQMRAYGEDISEEKVVQKILISLTASYDQVVAAIEESKDLSSLSVTELMSSLYAHELRLERRKDTTLETTF
;
A
#
# COMPACT_ATOMS: atom_id res chain seq x y z
N MET A 1 15.33 22.33 -25.60
CA MET A 1 14.08 22.03 -26.34
C MET A 1 13.16 23.26 -26.27
N ARG A 2 12.60 23.70 -27.40
CA ARG A 2 11.60 24.79 -27.45
C ARG A 2 10.25 24.17 -27.81
N ALA A 3 9.25 24.37 -26.96
CA ALA A 3 7.88 23.97 -27.25
C ALA A 3 7.16 25.07 -28.03
N SER A 4 6.42 24.70 -29.08
CA SER A 4 5.59 25.62 -29.88
C SER A 4 4.11 25.60 -29.47
N SER A 5 3.73 24.75 -28.52
CA SER A 5 2.39 24.68 -27.93
C SER A 5 2.44 24.25 -26.47
N SER A 6 1.38 24.53 -25.71
CA SER A 6 1.22 24.04 -24.33
C SER A 6 1.24 22.52 -24.25
N LYS A 7 0.65 21.82 -25.23
CA LYS A 7 0.69 20.35 -25.34
C LYS A 7 2.13 19.84 -25.49
N GLN A 8 2.92 20.45 -26.37
CA GLN A 8 4.31 20.04 -26.59
C GLN A 8 5.19 20.35 -25.37
N ALA A 9 4.94 21.47 -24.68
CA ALA A 9 5.63 21.80 -23.43
C ALA A 9 5.34 20.75 -22.35
N TRP A 10 4.08 20.32 -22.23
CA TRP A 10 3.67 19.25 -21.34
C TRP A 10 4.31 17.91 -21.69
N GLU A 11 4.35 17.53 -22.96
CA GLU A 11 4.99 16.29 -23.43
C GLU A 11 6.49 16.26 -23.11
N ILE A 12 7.21 17.37 -23.34
CA ILE A 12 8.64 17.50 -22.98
C ILE A 12 8.83 17.35 -21.47
N LEU A 13 8.03 18.03 -20.65
CA LEU A 13 8.10 17.89 -19.18
C LEU A 13 7.79 16.45 -18.74
N GLN A 14 6.79 15.82 -19.34
CA GLN A 14 6.44 14.44 -19.03
C GLN A 14 7.58 13.49 -19.38
N GLU A 15 8.26 13.70 -20.51
CA GLU A 15 9.40 12.90 -20.95
C GLU A 15 10.62 13.08 -20.03
N GLU A 16 10.92 14.31 -19.60
CA GLU A 16 12.01 14.62 -18.67
C GLU A 16 11.77 14.02 -17.27
N PHE A 17 10.57 14.16 -16.71
CA PHE A 17 10.28 13.77 -15.33
C PHE A 17 9.80 12.32 -15.16
N GLN A 18 9.09 11.76 -16.13
CA GLN A 18 8.56 10.38 -16.05
C GLN A 18 9.32 9.40 -16.96
N GLY A 19 10.09 9.90 -17.93
CA GLY A 19 10.64 9.13 -19.04
C GLY A 19 9.68 9.04 -20.22
N ASN A 20 10.20 8.64 -21.37
CA ASN A 20 9.39 8.34 -22.54
C ASN A 20 8.42 7.15 -22.30
N SER A 21 7.47 6.95 -23.20
CA SER A 21 6.40 5.95 -23.06
C SER A 21 6.93 4.54 -22.75
N LYS A 22 8.02 4.11 -23.39
CA LYS A 22 8.64 2.80 -23.17
C LYS A 22 9.20 2.67 -21.76
N ILE A 23 9.92 3.68 -21.27
CA ILE A 23 10.48 3.69 -19.91
C ILE A 23 9.34 3.64 -18.88
N ARG A 24 8.26 4.40 -19.07
CA ARG A 24 7.09 4.36 -18.18
C ARG A 24 6.48 2.96 -18.10
N THR A 25 6.30 2.30 -19.24
CA THR A 25 5.77 0.93 -19.27
C THR A 25 6.68 -0.06 -18.53
N ILE A 26 8.00 0.02 -18.71
CA ILE A 26 8.95 -0.85 -18.02
C ILE A 26 8.91 -0.62 -16.50
N LYS A 27 8.93 0.65 -16.06
CA LYS A 27 8.83 1.01 -14.63
C LYS A 27 7.52 0.53 -14.03
N LEU A 28 6.41 0.68 -14.75
CA LEU A 28 5.11 0.20 -14.30
C LEU A 28 5.08 -1.33 -14.13
N GLN A 29 5.67 -2.08 -15.07
CA GLN A 29 5.76 -3.54 -14.95
C GLN A 29 6.62 -3.98 -13.76
N ALA A 30 7.71 -3.26 -13.47
CA ALA A 30 8.51 -3.51 -12.27
C ALA A 30 7.69 -3.28 -10.99
N LEU A 31 6.97 -2.17 -10.91
CA LEU A 31 6.10 -1.84 -9.76
C LEU A 31 4.96 -2.85 -9.58
N ARG A 32 4.35 -3.35 -10.65
CA ARG A 32 3.34 -4.42 -10.59
C ARG A 32 3.90 -5.67 -9.93
N ARG A 33 5.09 -6.09 -10.36
CA ARG A 33 5.77 -7.26 -9.79
C ARG A 33 6.13 -7.01 -8.32
N GLU A 34 6.60 -5.82 -7.97
CA GLU A 34 6.89 -5.46 -6.59
C GLU A 34 5.63 -5.48 -5.72
N LEU A 35 4.51 -4.91 -6.19
CA LEU A 35 3.21 -4.92 -5.50
C LEU A 35 2.68 -6.34 -5.32
N GLU A 36 2.78 -7.19 -6.33
CA GLU A 36 2.36 -8.59 -6.23
C GLU A 36 3.15 -9.33 -5.14
N ASN A 37 4.47 -9.19 -5.13
CA ASN A 37 5.36 -9.87 -4.19
C ASN A 37 5.44 -9.20 -2.82
N LEU A 38 4.88 -8.01 -2.66
CA LEU A 38 4.92 -7.27 -1.41
C LEU A 38 4.18 -8.04 -0.30
N LYS A 39 4.87 -8.24 0.82
CA LYS A 39 4.34 -8.81 2.06
C LYS A 39 4.89 -8.03 3.24
N MET A 40 4.12 -8.01 4.32
CA MET A 40 4.54 -7.47 5.60
C MET A 40 5.65 -8.35 6.19
N LYS A 41 6.68 -7.71 6.72
CA LYS A 41 7.77 -8.34 7.46
C LYS A 41 7.40 -8.43 8.94
N GLU A 42 7.91 -9.43 9.63
CA GLU A 42 7.69 -9.56 11.08
C GLU A 42 8.29 -8.42 11.91
N THR A 43 9.26 -7.68 11.34
CA THR A 43 9.97 -6.58 12.02
C THR A 43 9.38 -5.21 11.75
N GLU A 44 8.46 -5.07 10.79
CA GLU A 44 7.86 -3.77 10.47
C GLU A 44 6.50 -3.61 11.17
N ASN A 45 6.16 -2.39 11.53
CA ASN A 45 4.83 -2.09 12.08
C ASN A 45 3.81 -1.80 10.97
N THR A 46 2.53 -1.76 11.33
CA THR A 46 1.40 -1.52 10.44
C THR A 46 1.57 -0.21 9.66
N LYS A 47 2.04 0.85 10.32
CA LYS A 47 2.21 2.18 9.70
C LYS A 47 3.27 2.16 8.62
N GLU A 48 4.43 1.57 8.91
CA GLU A 48 5.54 1.39 7.95
C GLU A 48 5.07 0.57 6.74
N TYR A 49 4.39 -0.54 7.00
CA TYR A 49 3.93 -1.43 5.96
C TYR A 49 2.96 -0.76 4.99
N CYS A 50 1.89 -0.14 5.51
CA CYS A 50 0.92 0.52 4.67
C CYS A 50 1.49 1.74 3.95
N SER A 51 2.46 2.46 4.56
CA SER A 51 3.15 3.57 3.89
C SER A 51 3.90 3.10 2.65
N ARG A 52 4.51 1.89 2.69
CA ARG A 52 5.15 1.29 1.51
C ARG A 52 4.14 0.97 0.41
N ILE A 53 3.00 0.38 0.76
CA ILE A 53 1.92 0.09 -0.21
C ILE A 53 1.43 1.39 -0.86
N ILE A 54 1.08 2.41 -0.06
CA ILE A 54 0.56 3.68 -0.54
C ILE A 54 1.57 4.37 -1.47
N THR A 55 2.84 4.37 -1.10
CA THR A 55 3.91 4.95 -1.92
C THR A 55 3.99 4.27 -3.29
N MET A 56 3.97 2.94 -3.31
CA MET A 56 4.05 2.18 -4.56
C MET A 56 2.81 2.36 -5.43
N VAL A 57 1.61 2.31 -4.84
CA VAL A 57 0.34 2.57 -5.54
C VAL A 57 0.32 3.98 -6.14
N ASN A 58 0.79 4.99 -5.40
CA ASN A 58 0.87 6.35 -5.91
C ASN A 58 1.87 6.49 -7.07
N GLN A 59 2.98 5.76 -7.04
CA GLN A 59 3.91 5.69 -8.18
C GLN A 59 3.27 5.03 -9.40
N MET A 60 2.52 3.95 -9.22
CA MET A 60 1.79 3.29 -10.31
C MET A 60 0.73 4.21 -10.93
N ARG A 61 -0.02 4.95 -10.10
CA ARG A 61 -0.96 5.99 -10.53
C ARG A 61 -0.27 7.11 -11.31
N ALA A 62 0.92 7.53 -10.87
CA ALA A 62 1.71 8.54 -11.58
C ALA A 62 2.15 8.07 -12.98
N TYR A 63 2.30 6.76 -13.20
CA TYR A 63 2.56 6.17 -14.51
C TYR A 63 1.29 5.84 -15.31
N GLY A 64 0.11 6.23 -14.81
CA GLY A 64 -1.17 6.12 -15.52
C GLY A 64 -1.96 4.84 -15.25
N GLU A 65 -1.58 4.04 -14.25
CA GLU A 65 -2.39 2.90 -13.83
C GLU A 65 -3.47 3.31 -12.84
N ASP A 66 -4.71 2.94 -13.14
CA ASP A 66 -5.82 3.13 -12.21
C ASP A 66 -5.91 1.96 -11.22
N ILE A 67 -5.74 2.27 -9.94
CA ILE A 67 -5.80 1.31 -8.83
C ILE A 67 -6.88 1.78 -7.88
N SER A 68 -8.00 1.05 -7.87
CA SER A 68 -9.13 1.31 -7.00
C SER A 68 -8.75 1.15 -5.53
N GLU A 69 -9.45 1.87 -4.66
CA GLU A 69 -9.23 1.78 -3.22
C GLU A 69 -9.49 0.36 -2.68
N GLU A 70 -10.53 -0.30 -3.17
CA GLU A 70 -10.83 -1.71 -2.90
C GLU A 70 -9.61 -2.62 -3.15
N LYS A 71 -8.92 -2.47 -4.28
CA LYS A 71 -7.72 -3.27 -4.58
C LYS A 71 -6.59 -3.01 -3.59
N VAL A 72 -6.44 -1.77 -3.11
CA VAL A 72 -5.43 -1.43 -2.10
C VAL A 72 -5.80 -2.07 -0.76
N VAL A 73 -7.06 -1.99 -0.35
CA VAL A 73 -7.60 -2.63 0.87
C VAL A 73 -7.38 -4.13 0.83
N GLN A 74 -7.82 -4.80 -0.23
CA GLN A 74 -7.62 -6.24 -0.43
C GLN A 74 -6.13 -6.57 -0.41
N LYS A 75 -5.29 -5.80 -1.12
CA LYS A 75 -3.85 -6.04 -1.13
C LYS A 75 -3.25 -5.97 0.27
N ILE A 76 -3.62 -4.98 1.10
CA ILE A 76 -3.15 -4.89 2.49
C ILE A 76 -3.56 -6.16 3.24
N LEU A 77 -4.85 -6.51 3.26
CA LEU A 77 -5.37 -7.65 4.02
C LEU A 77 -4.69 -8.98 3.69
N ILE A 78 -4.51 -9.31 2.39
CA ILE A 78 -3.93 -10.60 1.96
C ILE A 78 -2.43 -10.74 2.23
N SER A 79 -1.75 -9.67 2.67
CA SER A 79 -0.29 -9.61 2.71
C SER A 79 0.26 -9.21 4.07
N LEU A 80 -0.59 -9.09 5.09
CA LEU A 80 -0.19 -8.96 6.49
C LEU A 80 0.42 -10.27 7.01
N THR A 81 1.13 -10.20 8.14
CA THR A 81 1.66 -11.38 8.83
C THR A 81 0.57 -12.09 9.63
N ALA A 82 0.83 -13.35 10.03
CA ALA A 82 -0.13 -14.19 10.75
C ALA A 82 -0.63 -13.58 12.08
N SER A 83 0.12 -12.64 12.66
CA SER A 83 -0.30 -11.90 13.87
C SER A 83 -1.60 -11.09 13.66
N TYR A 84 -1.97 -10.83 12.41
CA TYR A 84 -3.15 -10.07 12.03
C TYR A 84 -4.33 -10.94 11.56
N ASP A 85 -4.19 -12.26 11.44
CA ASP A 85 -5.23 -13.15 10.89
C ASP A 85 -6.59 -12.97 11.57
N GLN A 86 -6.60 -12.80 12.90
CA GLN A 86 -7.82 -12.59 13.67
C GLN A 86 -8.54 -11.29 13.31
N VAL A 87 -7.81 -10.18 13.14
CA VAL A 87 -8.42 -8.89 12.80
C VAL A 87 -8.81 -8.84 11.32
N VAL A 88 -8.05 -9.51 10.45
CA VAL A 88 -8.38 -9.66 9.02
C VAL A 88 -9.71 -10.40 8.87
N ALA A 89 -9.86 -11.57 9.48
CA ALA A 89 -11.11 -12.35 9.43
C ALA A 89 -12.31 -11.54 9.94
N ALA A 90 -12.15 -10.82 11.05
CA ALA A 90 -13.20 -9.98 11.61
C ALA A 90 -13.59 -8.82 10.67
N ILE A 91 -12.63 -8.21 9.96
CA ILE A 91 -12.90 -7.15 8.98
C ILE A 91 -13.64 -7.72 7.76
N GLU A 92 -13.17 -8.85 7.23
CA GLU A 92 -13.77 -9.50 6.06
C GLU A 92 -15.21 -9.98 6.33
N GLU A 93 -15.51 -10.40 7.56
CA GLU A 93 -16.86 -10.84 7.94
C GLU A 93 -17.81 -9.66 8.23
N SER A 94 -17.30 -8.54 8.75
CA SER A 94 -18.13 -7.44 9.24
C SER A 94 -18.27 -6.23 8.30
N LYS A 95 -17.39 -6.09 7.30
CA LYS A 95 -17.34 -4.91 6.43
C LYS A 95 -17.42 -5.25 4.96
N ASP A 96 -18.04 -4.37 4.18
CA ASP A 96 -17.99 -4.41 2.72
C ASP A 96 -16.68 -3.78 2.22
N LEU A 97 -15.76 -4.61 1.73
CA LEU A 97 -14.44 -4.19 1.25
C LEU A 97 -14.50 -3.25 0.03
N SER A 98 -15.61 -3.25 -0.73
CA SER A 98 -15.77 -2.35 -1.88
C SER A 98 -16.01 -0.89 -1.46
N SER A 99 -16.51 -0.69 -0.23
CA SER A 99 -16.79 0.63 0.37
C SER A 99 -15.79 1.05 1.44
N LEU A 100 -14.97 0.12 1.93
CA LEU A 100 -14.03 0.37 3.00
C LEU A 100 -12.87 1.24 2.50
N SER A 101 -12.62 2.35 3.19
CA SER A 101 -11.48 3.20 2.85
C SER A 101 -10.16 2.65 3.42
N VAL A 102 -9.04 3.01 2.78
CA VAL A 102 -7.70 2.63 3.27
C VAL A 102 -7.43 3.22 4.65
N THR A 103 -7.92 4.43 4.93
CA THR A 103 -7.74 5.12 6.22
C THR A 103 -8.49 4.43 7.36
N GLU A 104 -9.71 3.95 7.11
CA GLU A 104 -10.49 3.17 8.08
C GLU A 104 -9.85 1.81 8.35
N LEU A 105 -9.34 1.14 7.30
CA LEU A 105 -8.59 -0.10 7.44
C LEU A 105 -7.35 0.11 8.31
N MET A 106 -6.53 1.11 7.99
CA MET A 106 -5.33 1.49 8.72
C MET A 106 -5.60 1.74 10.20
N SER A 107 -6.70 2.43 10.51
CA SER A 107 -7.11 2.72 11.88
C SER A 107 -7.47 1.44 12.64
N SER A 108 -8.13 0.50 11.97
CA SER A 108 -8.51 -0.81 12.54
C SER A 108 -7.27 -1.67 12.84
N LEU A 109 -6.33 -1.72 11.90
CA LEU A 109 -5.08 -2.48 12.05
C LEU A 109 -4.17 -1.89 13.14
N TYR A 110 -4.03 -0.56 13.19
CA TYR A 110 -3.25 0.10 14.24
C TYR A 110 -3.85 -0.14 15.64
N ALA A 111 -5.19 -0.10 15.76
CA ALA A 111 -5.83 -0.41 17.03
C ALA A 111 -5.61 -1.88 17.45
N HIS A 112 -5.46 -2.81 16.51
CA HIS A 112 -5.10 -4.21 16.81
C HIS A 112 -3.63 -4.35 17.23
N GLU A 113 -2.72 -3.66 16.54
CA GLU A 113 -1.29 -3.62 16.85
C GLU A 113 -1.05 -3.18 18.30
N LEU A 114 -1.67 -2.07 18.75
CA LEU A 114 -1.59 -1.62 20.15
C LEU A 114 -2.09 -2.67 21.17
N ARG A 115 -3.09 -3.47 20.81
CA ARG A 115 -3.60 -4.55 21.68
C ARG A 115 -2.68 -5.77 21.70
N LEU A 116 -1.94 -6.02 20.62
CA LEU A 116 -0.93 -7.08 20.57
C LEU A 116 0.28 -6.70 21.43
N GLU A 117 0.76 -5.47 21.33
CA GLU A 117 1.88 -4.95 22.11
C GLU A 117 1.61 -5.06 23.62
N ARG A 118 0.45 -4.58 24.08
CA ARG A 118 0.07 -4.68 25.50
C ARG A 118 0.06 -6.12 26.03
N ARG A 119 -0.33 -7.10 25.20
CA ARG A 119 -0.33 -8.51 25.59
C ARG A 119 1.07 -9.11 25.69
N LYS A 120 2.00 -8.65 24.86
CA LYS A 120 3.41 -9.04 24.95
C LYS A 120 4.05 -8.55 26.25
N ASP A 121 3.78 -7.30 26.63
CA ASP A 121 4.27 -6.71 27.88
C ASP A 121 3.75 -7.46 29.12
N THR A 122 2.44 -7.77 29.16
CA THR A 122 1.85 -8.54 30.27
C THR A 122 2.46 -9.94 30.39
N THR A 123 2.78 -10.59 29.26
CA THR A 123 3.36 -11.94 29.27
C THR A 123 4.77 -11.92 29.88
N LEU A 124 5.59 -10.92 29.54
CA LEU A 124 6.93 -10.75 30.09
C LEU A 124 6.89 -10.50 31.61
N GLU A 125 5.98 -9.66 32.10
CA GLU A 125 5.81 -9.40 33.55
C GLU A 125 5.40 -10.64 34.35
N THR A 126 4.59 -11.53 33.77
CA THR A 126 4.16 -12.77 34.44
C THR A 126 5.20 -13.90 34.44
N THR A 127 6.31 -13.75 33.71
CA THR A 127 7.37 -14.76 33.60
C THR A 127 8.58 -14.52 34.49
N PHE A 128 8.55 -13.47 35.31
CA PHE A 128 9.52 -13.20 36.39
C PHE A 128 8.88 -13.39 37.76
#